data_AF-A0A9D7ZKN2-F1
#
_entry.id   AF-A0A9D7ZKN2-F1
#
_cell.length_a   1.000
_cell.length_b   1.000
_cell.length_c   1.000
_cell.angle_alpha   90.00
_cell.angle_beta   90.00
_cell.angle_gamma   90.00
#
_symmetry.space_group_name_H-M   'P 1'
#
loop_
_entity.id
_entity.type
_entity.pdbx_description
1 polymer ?
#
loop_
_entity_poly.entity_id
_entity_poly.type
_entity_poly.pdbx_seq_one_letter_code
_entity_poly.pdbx_strand_id
1 'polypeptide(L)' 'MTFDSLCFQALCWTADGELDTDDRLVLLNNMIRQSTPSEQIELIQVVEQLALLQPEATVQVSNL' A
#
# COMPACT_ATOMS: atom_id res chain seq x y z
N MET A 1 -29.23 -9.53 3.03
CA MET A 1 -28.04 -8.82 3.55
C MET A 1 -26.84 -9.66 3.20
N THR A 2 -26.11 -9.30 2.15
CA THR A 2 -24.76 -9.83 1.97
C THR A 2 -23.91 -9.17 3.05
N PHE A 3 -23.49 -9.94 4.04
CA PHE A 3 -22.34 -9.53 4.84
C PHE A 3 -21.17 -9.57 3.87
N ASP A 4 -20.94 -8.46 3.16
CA ASP A 4 -19.66 -8.24 2.52
C ASP A 4 -18.63 -8.42 3.63
N SER A 5 -17.88 -9.51 3.50
CA SER A 5 -17.04 -10.08 4.54
C SER A 5 -16.23 -8.95 5.18
N LEU A 6 -16.43 -8.70 6.48
CA LEU A 6 -15.60 -7.76 7.22
C LEU A 6 -14.18 -8.33 7.22
N CYS A 7 -13.39 -7.96 6.21
CA CYS A 7 -12.00 -8.36 6.08
C CYS A 7 -11.18 -7.52 7.04
N PHE A 8 -10.95 -8.06 8.23
CA PHE A 8 -10.01 -7.50 9.18
C PHE A 8 -8.60 -7.93 8.76
N GLN A 9 -7.80 -6.97 8.26
CA GLN A 9 -6.38 -7.16 8.04
C GLN A 9 -5.63 -6.71 9.29
N ALA A 10 -4.84 -7.60 9.88
CA ALA A 10 -3.87 -7.22 10.90
C ALA A 10 -2.75 -6.44 10.22
N LEU A 11 -2.39 -5.30 10.79
CA LEU A 11 -1.30 -4.46 10.31
C LEU A 11 -0.06 -4.69 11.18
N CYS A 12 1.09 -4.84 10.54
CA CYS A 12 2.38 -4.96 11.16
C CYS A 12 2.95 -3.56 11.43
N TRP A 13 3.47 -3.36 12.62
CA TRP A 13 4.09 -2.11 13.03
C TRP A 13 5.54 -2.39 13.38
N THR A 14 6.42 -1.49 12.96
CA THR A 14 7.83 -1.50 13.32
C THR A 14 8.01 -1.17 14.80
N ALA A 15 9.20 -1.47 15.34
CA ALA A 15 9.53 -1.17 16.74
C ALA A 15 9.48 0.34 17.06
N ASP A 16 9.65 1.19 16.05
CA ASP A 16 9.58 2.65 16.16
C ASP A 16 8.14 3.19 16.15
N GLY A 17 7.14 2.31 15.98
CA GLY A 17 5.73 2.68 15.92
C GLY A 17 5.27 3.15 14.55
N GLU A 18 6.08 2.98 13.51
CA GLU A 18 5.70 3.21 12.11
C GLU A 18 5.04 1.96 11.52
N LEU A 19 4.09 2.16 10.60
CA LEU A 19 3.46 1.07 9.87
C LEU A 19 4.48 0.39 8.96
N ASP A 20 4.51 -0.94 8.95
CA ASP A 20 5.33 -1.72 8.01
C ASP A 20 5.04 -1.29 6.57
N THR A 21 6.08 -1.22 5.74
CA THR A 21 5.92 -0.57 4.44
C THR A 21 5.06 -1.37 3.47
N ASP A 22 5.04 -2.70 3.57
CA ASP A 22 4.17 -3.55 2.75
C ASP A 22 2.71 -3.33 3.16
N ASP A 23 2.43 -3.33 4.45
CA ASP A 23 1.08 -3.06 4.98
C ASP A 23 0.62 -1.63 4.65
N ARG A 24 1.53 -0.66 4.63
CA ARG A 24 1.24 0.71 4.18
C ARG A 24 0.87 0.76 2.71
N LEU A 25 1.58 0.03 1.85
CA LEU A 25 1.27 -0.04 0.41
C LEU A 25 -0.09 -0.70 0.16
N VAL A 26 -0.41 -1.76 0.88
CA VAL A 26 -1.73 -2.42 0.80
C VAL A 26 -2.85 -1.46 1.22
N LEU A 27 -2.65 -0.73 2.32
CA LEU A 27 -3.62 0.25 2.80
C LEU A 27 -3.86 1.37 1.78
N LEU A 28 -2.79 1.96 1.23
CA LEU A 28 -2.90 3.01 0.22
C LEU A 28 -3.62 2.53 -1.04
N ASN A 29 -3.32 1.31 -1.51
CA ASN A 29 -4.02 0.72 -2.66
C ASN A 29 -5.52 0.52 -2.40
N ASN A 30 -5.89 0.12 -1.18
CA ASN A 30 -7.30 0.00 -0.80
C ASN A 30 -7.99 1.36 -0.73
N MET A 31 -7.30 2.39 -0.25
CA MET A 31 -7.83 3.77 -0.21
C MET A 31 -8.07 4.31 -1.61
N ILE A 32 -7.11 4.17 -2.54
CA ILE A 32 -7.25 4.62 -3.94
C ILE A 32 -8.55 4.10 -4.55
N ARG A 33 -8.88 2.82 -4.34
CA ARG A 33 -10.10 2.20 -4.91
C ARG A 33 -11.40 2.80 -4.36
N GLN A 34 -11.36 3.44 -3.20
CA GLN A 34 -12.52 3.98 -2.49
C GLN A 34 -12.57 5.52 -2.53
N SER A 35 -11.50 6.16 -2.98
CA SER A 35 -11.34 7.62 -3.01
C SER A 35 -12.05 8.28 -4.20
N THR A 36 -12.32 9.58 -4.05
CA THR A 36 -12.77 10.42 -5.17
C THR A 36 -11.64 10.60 -6.21
N PRO A 37 -11.95 10.97 -7.47
CA PRO A 37 -10.93 11.12 -8.51
C PRO A 37 -9.79 12.09 -8.16
N SER A 38 -10.07 13.16 -7.41
CA SER A 38 -9.04 14.11 -6.96
C SER A 38 -8.10 13.49 -5.93
N GLU A 39 -8.65 12.79 -4.94
CA GLU A 39 -7.88 12.12 -3.89
C GLU A 39 -7.10 10.93 -4.46
N GLN A 40 -7.66 10.24 -5.47
CA GLN A 40 -6.98 9.14 -6.17
C GLN A 40 -5.65 9.57 -6.78
N ILE A 41 -5.61 10.75 -7.43
CA ILE A 41 -4.39 11.26 -8.06
C ILE A 41 -3.32 11.49 -7.01
N GLU A 42 -3.67 12.13 -5.89
CA GLU A 42 -2.73 12.39 -4.79
C GLU A 42 -2.21 11.08 -4.17
N LEU A 43 -3.09 10.12 -3.93
CA LEU A 43 -2.71 8.82 -3.38
C LEU A 43 -1.82 8.01 -4.32
N ILE A 44 -2.06 8.05 -5.64
CA ILE A 44 -1.20 7.40 -6.63
C ILE A 44 0.21 8.01 -6.58
N GLN A 45 0.32 9.34 -6.54
CA GLN A 45 1.62 10.02 -6.44
C GLN A 45 2.39 9.63 -5.17
N VAL A 46 1.70 9.47 -4.04
CA VAL A 46 2.31 8.98 -2.80
C VAL A 46 2.83 7.56 -2.99
N VAL A 47 2.02 6.64 -3.54
CA VAL A 47 2.44 5.25 -3.79
C VAL A 47 3.67 5.19 -4.71
N GLU A 48 3.71 6.01 -5.76
CA GLU A 48 4.86 6.10 -6.67
C GLU A 48 6.13 6.55 -5.94
N GLN A 49 6.05 7.57 -5.09
CA GLN A 49 7.20 8.02 -4.29
C GLN A 49 7.68 6.94 -3.32
N LEU A 50 6.75 6.20 -2.71
CA LEU A 50 7.10 5.09 -1.82
C LEU A 50 7.77 3.93 -2.55
N ALA A 51 7.34 3.64 -3.77
CA ALA A 51 7.99 2.63 -4.62
C ALA A 51 9.41 3.05 -5.03
N LEU A 52 9.65 4.33 -5.30
CA LEU A 52 10.99 4.86 -5.60
C LEU A 52 11.93 4.82 -4.39
N LEU A 53 11.40 5.02 -3.18
CA LEU A 53 12.16 4.97 -1.92
C LEU A 53 12.54 3.56 -1.50
N GLN A 54 11.84 2.54 -2.00
CA GLN A 54 12.13 1.13 -1.73
C GLN A 54 12.47 0.41 -3.04
N PRO A 55 13.67 0.64 -3.59
CA PRO A 55 14.15 -0.05 -4.77
C PRO A 55 14.60 -1.48 -4.41
N GLU A 56 13.86 -2.17 -3.55
CA GLU A 56 13.98 -3.61 -3.42
C GLU A 56 13.53 -4.17 -4.76
N ALA A 57 14.52 -4.26 -5.66
CA ALA A 57 14.40 -4.91 -6.93
C ALA A 57 13.71 -6.22 -6.63
N THR A 58 12.49 -6.38 -7.14
CA THR A 58 11.88 -7.69 -7.20
C THR A 58 12.96 -8.59 -7.80
N VAL A 59 13.43 -9.56 -7.01
CA VAL A 59 14.55 -10.46 -7.38
C VAL A 59 14.27 -11.17 -8.71
N GLN A 60 13.04 -11.05 -9.23
CA GLN A 60 12.60 -11.49 -10.54
C GLN A 60 13.19 -10.72 -11.74
N VAL A 61 13.86 -9.57 -11.57
CA VAL A 61 14.47 -8.82 -12.70
C VAL A 61 16.01 -8.75 -12.63
N SER A 62 16.64 -9.25 -11.57
CA SER A 62 18.12 -9.23 -11.44
C SER A 62 18.85 -10.46 -12.02
N ASN A 63 18.13 -11.37 -12.68
CA ASN A 63 18.71 -12.51 -13.39
C ASN A 63 18.43 -12.43 -14.89
N LEU A 64 19.07 -11.49 -15.59
CA LEU A 64 19.25 -11.49 -17.04
C LEU A 64 20.71 -11.23 -17.36
#